data_AF-A0A667XK13-F1
#
_entry.id   AF-A0A667XK13-F1
#
_cell.length_a   1.000
_cell.length_b   1.000
_cell.length_c   1.000
_cell.angle_alpha   90.00
_cell.angle_beta   90.00
_cell.angle_gamma   90.00
#
_symmetry.space_group_name_H-M   'P 1'
#
loop_
_entity.id
_entity.type
_entity.pdbx_description
1 polymer ?
#
loop_
_entity_poly.entity_id
_entity_poly.type
_entity_poly.pdbx_seq_one_letter_code
_entity_poly.pdbx_strand_id
1 'polypeptide(L)'
;MLVCSAVFLIQVCACVCVCAYPCVRACVCVCADICTENPTVQAEIVDQHNAFRRAVEPTAADMLIMATKLYLQIIPSYAMGENLFFASAPHMWTDVINAWHSEVENYQYPNGSTNGKAIGHYTQVIWCSSNITLWSALKQIKWGQKTHDFHLFNRGNFRTVAPYKAGPPCASCPNSCENKLCNNPCPYINRFRNCPALKKQHGCSNTLVYAWCPAECKCNNEIIAVG
;
A
#
# COMPACT_ATOMS: atom_id res chain seq x y z
N MET A 1 15.85 -24.72 26.33
CA MET A 1 14.53 -24.09 26.54
C MET A 1 14.72 -22.95 27.54
N LEU A 2 14.94 -21.72 27.06
CA LEU A 2 14.92 -20.56 27.93
C LEU A 2 13.46 -20.18 28.20
N VAL A 3 13.04 -20.35 29.45
CA VAL A 3 11.77 -19.86 29.97
C VAL A 3 12.04 -18.43 30.44
N CYS A 4 11.47 -17.44 29.76
CA CYS A 4 11.57 -16.04 30.20
C CYS A 4 10.59 -15.82 31.36
N SER A 5 11.07 -15.99 32.58
CA SER A 5 10.34 -15.64 33.80
C SER A 5 10.41 -14.14 34.02
N ALA A 6 9.36 -13.40 33.65
CA ALA A 6 9.22 -11.99 34.00
C ALA A 6 8.52 -11.86 35.36
N VAL A 7 9.30 -11.42 36.34
CA VAL A 7 8.88 -11.05 37.69
C VAL A 7 7.82 -9.95 37.64
N PHE A 8 6.67 -10.20 38.29
CA PHE A 8 5.68 -9.17 38.57
C PHE A 8 6.26 -8.13 39.55
N LEU A 9 6.70 -6.99 39.01
CA LEU A 9 6.79 -5.76 39.80
C LEU A 9 5.55 -4.93 39.49
N ILE A 10 4.63 -4.92 40.45
CA ILE A 10 3.48 -4.01 40.50
C ILE A 10 4.05 -2.60 40.66
N GLN A 11 4.30 -1.92 39.54
CA GLN A 11 4.56 -0.49 39.57
C GLN A 11 3.20 0.21 39.57
N VAL A 12 2.71 0.53 40.76
CA VAL A 12 1.61 1.47 40.97
C VAL A 12 2.06 2.80 40.37
N CYS A 13 1.60 3.11 39.16
CA CYS A 13 1.89 4.39 38.52
C CYS A 13 1.05 5.46 39.23
N ALA A 14 1.64 6.13 40.21
CA ALA A 14 1.05 7.30 40.84
C ALA A 14 0.96 8.43 39.80
N CYS A 15 -0.26 8.85 39.47
CA CYS A 15 -0.50 10.09 38.75
C CYS A 15 0.00 11.27 39.59
N VAL A 16 1.15 11.84 39.23
CA VAL A 16 1.45 13.23 39.58
C VAL A 16 0.93 14.08 38.43
N CYS A 17 -0.28 14.62 38.60
CA CYS A 17 -0.80 15.68 37.74
C CYS A 17 0.07 16.93 37.92
N VAL A 18 0.98 17.20 36.99
CA VAL A 18 1.50 18.56 36.79
C VAL A 18 0.62 19.23 35.73
N CYS A 19 -0.22 20.14 36.22
CA CYS A 19 -1.15 20.93 35.44
C CYS A 19 -0.39 21.94 34.56
N ALA A 20 -0.09 21.58 33.30
CA ALA A 20 0.02 22.49 32.17
C ALA A 20 0.31 21.65 30.92
N TYR A 21 -0.32 21.99 29.79
CA TYR A 21 -0.27 21.32 28.48
C TYR A 21 -1.27 20.16 28.29
N PRO A 22 -2.04 20.19 27.18
CA PRO A 22 -3.03 19.15 26.89
C PRO A 22 -2.31 17.80 26.77
N CYS A 23 -2.79 16.83 27.55
CA CYS A 23 -2.41 15.43 27.47
C CYS A 23 -2.74 14.92 26.06
N VAL A 24 -1.75 14.97 25.15
CA VAL A 24 -1.82 14.25 23.88
C VAL A 24 -1.76 12.79 24.28
N ARG A 25 -2.93 12.15 24.24
CA ARG A 25 -3.10 10.73 24.55
C ARG A 25 -2.38 9.94 23.47
N ALA A 26 -1.07 9.76 23.61
CA ALA A 26 -0.28 8.89 22.75
C ALA A 26 -0.85 7.48 22.91
N CYS A 27 -1.40 6.94 21.84
CA CYS A 27 -1.71 5.52 21.75
C CYS A 27 -0.35 4.82 21.69
N VAL A 28 0.21 4.46 22.84
CA VAL A 28 1.50 3.76 22.89
C VAL A 28 1.28 2.38 22.32
N CYS A 29 1.86 2.13 21.15
CA CYS A 29 1.93 0.79 20.59
C CYS A 29 2.70 -0.10 21.58
N VAL A 30 2.05 -1.18 22.04
CA VAL A 30 2.49 -1.99 23.20
C VAL A 30 3.59 -3.01 22.82
N CYS A 31 3.82 -3.25 21.53
CA CYS A 31 4.75 -4.26 21.00
C CYS A 31 5.68 -3.66 19.95
N ALA A 32 6.91 -3.29 20.36
CA ALA A 32 7.90 -2.57 19.54
C ALA A 32 8.22 -3.22 18.18
N ASP A 33 8.08 -4.55 18.10
CA ASP A 33 8.35 -5.35 16.90
C ASP A 33 7.23 -5.32 15.85
N ILE A 34 6.08 -4.70 16.17
CA ILE A 34 4.91 -4.60 15.27
C ILE A 34 4.51 -3.12 15.07
N CYS A 35 5.08 -2.21 15.86
CA CYS A 35 4.83 -0.78 15.77
C CYS A 35 5.34 -0.22 14.43
N THR A 36 4.44 0.35 13.63
CA THR A 36 4.79 0.94 12.34
C THR A 36 5.52 2.27 12.48
N GLU A 37 5.71 2.80 13.69
CA GLU A 37 6.63 3.89 13.98
C GLU A 37 8.11 3.44 13.96
N ASN A 38 8.37 2.13 14.06
CA ASN A 38 9.72 1.56 13.98
C ASN A 38 10.16 1.45 12.52
N PRO A 39 11.26 2.12 12.09
CA PRO A 39 11.77 2.04 10.72
C PRO A 39 12.09 0.61 10.26
N THR A 40 12.45 -0.27 11.18
CA THR A 40 12.73 -1.69 10.87
C THR A 40 11.46 -2.42 10.45
N VAL A 41 10.35 -2.19 11.16
CA VAL A 41 9.04 -2.75 10.83
C VAL A 41 8.52 -2.16 9.52
N GLN A 42 8.75 -0.86 9.29
CA GLN A 42 8.43 -0.23 8.01
C GLN A 42 9.20 -0.87 6.85
N ALA A 43 10.50 -1.12 7.03
CA ALA A 43 11.33 -1.80 6.04
C ALA A 43 10.83 -3.22 5.78
N GLU A 44 10.53 -4.00 6.82
CA GLU A 44 9.93 -5.35 6.69
C GLU A 44 8.66 -5.33 5.83
N ILE A 45 7.75 -4.40 6.12
CA ILE A 45 6.50 -4.27 5.37
C ILE A 45 6.76 -3.96 3.90
N VAL A 46 7.62 -2.97 3.61
CA VAL A 46 7.95 -2.57 2.24
C VAL A 46 8.64 -3.69 1.48
N ASP A 47 9.60 -4.36 2.12
CA ASP A 47 10.37 -5.45 1.53
C ASP A 47 9.47 -6.64 1.19
N GLN A 48 8.56 -7.01 2.09
CA GLN A 48 7.62 -8.11 1.86
C GLN A 48 6.69 -7.83 0.68
N HIS A 49 6.14 -6.62 0.59
CA HIS A 49 5.33 -6.27 -0.57
C HIS A 49 6.15 -6.24 -1.86
N ASN A 50 7.34 -5.64 -1.84
CA ASN A 50 8.20 -5.58 -3.02
C ASN A 50 8.65 -6.98 -3.46
N ALA A 51 8.83 -7.92 -2.54
CA ALA A 51 9.08 -9.33 -2.88
C ALA A 51 7.91 -9.94 -3.67
N PHE A 52 6.68 -9.78 -3.19
CA PHE A 52 5.49 -10.25 -3.91
C PHE A 52 5.31 -9.58 -5.28
N ARG A 53 5.51 -8.26 -5.34
CA ARG A 53 5.39 -7.48 -6.58
C ARG A 53 6.40 -7.90 -7.66
N ARG A 54 7.61 -8.33 -7.26
CA ARG A 54 8.65 -8.86 -8.18
C ARG A 54 8.35 -10.27 -8.70
N ALA A 55 7.51 -11.02 -7.98
CA ALA A 55 7.26 -12.43 -8.19
C ALA A 55 5.89 -12.73 -8.83
N VAL A 56 5.15 -11.70 -9.26
CA VAL A 56 3.83 -11.89 -9.89
C VAL A 56 3.92 -12.72 -11.16
N GLU A 57 2.92 -13.56 -11.36
CA GLU A 57 2.73 -14.34 -12.58
C GLU A 57 1.34 -14.05 -13.18
N PRO A 58 1.24 -13.70 -14.48
CA PRO A 58 2.35 -13.43 -15.40
C PRO A 58 3.22 -12.24 -14.96
N THR A 59 4.47 -12.17 -15.43
CA THR A 59 5.37 -11.05 -15.08
C THR A 59 4.79 -9.68 -15.47
N ALA A 60 5.11 -8.66 -14.68
CA ALA A 60 4.60 -7.29 -14.88
C ALA A 60 5.64 -6.37 -15.54
N ALA A 61 5.20 -5.61 -16.55
CA ALA A 61 6.04 -4.65 -17.27
C ALA A 61 6.14 -3.27 -16.59
N ASP A 62 5.18 -2.92 -15.73
CA ASP A 62 4.96 -1.57 -15.20
C ASP A 62 4.82 -1.52 -13.66
N MET A 63 5.23 -2.58 -12.97
CA MET A 63 5.07 -2.68 -11.51
C MET A 63 5.98 -1.69 -10.79
N LEU A 64 5.43 -0.66 -10.13
CA LEU A 64 6.26 0.28 -9.35
C LEU A 64 6.79 -0.34 -8.06
N ILE A 65 7.97 0.11 -7.64
CA ILE A 65 8.52 -0.14 -6.32
C ILE A 65 7.68 0.57 -5.26
N MET A 66 7.34 -0.15 -4.19
CA MET A 66 6.68 0.44 -3.05
C MET A 66 7.70 1.12 -2.15
N ALA A 67 7.36 2.32 -1.66
CA ALA A 67 8.12 3.06 -0.68
C ALA A 67 7.19 3.68 0.36
N THR A 68 7.70 3.85 1.58
CA THR A 68 7.03 4.60 2.64
C THR A 68 7.11 6.09 2.35
N LYS A 69 6.00 6.82 2.55
CA LYS A 69 6.01 8.29 2.61
C LYS A 69 5.42 8.81 3.91
N LEU A 70 5.94 9.96 4.35
CA LEU A 70 5.31 10.74 5.40
C LEU A 70 3.97 11.27 4.89
N TYR A 71 2.94 11.29 5.74
CA TYR A 71 1.59 11.77 5.40
C TYR A 71 1.59 13.18 4.79
N LEU A 72 2.50 14.05 5.22
CA LEU A 72 2.64 15.42 4.71
C LEU A 72 3.20 15.49 3.27
N GLN A 73 3.74 14.40 2.73
CA GLN A 73 4.30 14.30 1.37
C GLN A 73 3.33 13.59 0.41
N ILE A 74 2.10 13.30 0.85
CA ILE A 74 1.05 12.78 -0.04
C ILE A 74 0.67 13.89 -1.01
N ILE A 75 0.69 13.58 -2.29
CA ILE A 75 0.12 14.46 -3.32
C ILE A 75 -1.39 14.52 -3.02
N PRO A 76 -1.96 15.68 -2.66
CA PRO A 76 -3.34 15.82 -2.16
C PRO A 76 -4.44 15.28 -3.09
N SER A 77 -4.10 14.91 -4.32
CA SER A 77 -5.01 14.38 -5.34
C SER A 77 -5.09 12.86 -5.41
N TYR A 78 -4.24 12.08 -4.73
CA TYR A 78 -4.35 10.61 -4.75
C TYR A 78 -5.48 10.15 -3.83
N ALA A 79 -6.49 9.48 -4.39
CA ALA A 79 -7.41 8.69 -3.60
C ALA A 79 -6.65 7.49 -3.01
N MET A 80 -6.92 7.15 -1.75
CA MET A 80 -6.30 6.01 -1.08
C MET A 80 -7.21 4.77 -1.15
N GLY A 81 -6.58 3.60 -1.19
CA GLY A 81 -7.13 2.27 -0.93
C GLY A 81 -6.66 1.76 0.43
N GLU A 82 -7.27 0.68 0.90
CA GLU A 82 -7.03 0.14 2.23
C GLU A 82 -7.13 -1.39 2.20
N ASN A 83 -6.19 -2.07 2.86
CA ASN A 83 -6.36 -3.44 3.29
C ASN A 83 -6.55 -3.47 4.81
N LEU A 84 -7.48 -4.30 5.28
CA LEU A 84 -7.78 -4.50 6.69
C LEU A 84 -7.43 -5.92 7.10
N PHE A 85 -6.87 -6.07 8.28
CA PHE A 85 -6.64 -7.36 8.91
C PHE A 85 -7.18 -7.34 10.34
N PHE A 86 -7.87 -8.41 10.71
CA PHE A 86 -8.52 -8.55 11.98
C PHE A 86 -8.15 -9.88 12.63
N ALA A 87 -7.67 -9.81 13.85
CA ALA A 87 -7.25 -10.99 14.61
C ALA A 87 -7.59 -10.86 16.09
N SER A 88 -7.56 -12.00 16.79
CA SER A 88 -7.73 -12.08 18.25
C SER A 88 -6.45 -11.73 19.02
N ALA A 89 -5.31 -11.65 18.34
CA ALA A 89 -4.02 -11.30 18.90
C ALA A 89 -3.19 -10.52 17.88
N PRO A 90 -2.17 -9.75 18.32
CA PRO A 90 -1.21 -9.12 17.42
C PRO A 90 -0.48 -10.17 16.57
N HIS A 91 -0.27 -9.86 15.29
CA HIS A 91 0.51 -10.67 14.36
C HIS A 91 1.67 -9.87 13.78
N MET A 92 2.73 -10.56 13.38
CA MET A 92 3.83 -9.92 12.65
C MET A 92 3.31 -9.43 11.29
N TRP A 93 3.86 -8.31 10.82
CA TRP A 93 3.44 -7.74 9.54
C TRP A 93 3.67 -8.69 8.37
N THR A 94 4.75 -9.46 8.39
CA THR A 94 4.96 -10.55 7.43
C THR A 94 3.76 -11.50 7.34
N ASP A 95 3.19 -11.94 8.48
CA ASP A 95 2.03 -12.85 8.50
C ASP A 95 0.77 -12.19 7.93
N VAL A 96 0.55 -10.92 8.27
CA VAL A 96 -0.59 -10.13 7.78
C VAL A 96 -0.54 -9.97 6.26
N ILE A 97 0.63 -9.62 5.72
CA ILE A 97 0.81 -9.42 4.27
C ILE A 97 0.71 -10.76 3.54
N ASN A 98 1.23 -11.84 4.13
CA ASN A 98 1.07 -13.20 3.59
C ASN A 98 -0.41 -13.61 3.54
N ALA A 99 -1.19 -13.29 4.58
CA ALA A 99 -2.62 -13.57 4.60
C ALA A 99 -3.36 -12.82 3.46
N TRP A 100 -3.06 -11.53 3.26
CA TRP A 100 -3.60 -10.77 2.12
C TRP A 100 -3.17 -11.34 0.77
N HIS A 101 -1.90 -11.74 0.64
CA HIS A 101 -1.38 -12.32 -0.60
C HIS A 101 -1.97 -13.70 -0.91
N SER A 102 -2.35 -14.49 0.10
CA SER A 102 -2.87 -15.85 -0.07
C SER A 102 -4.14 -15.93 -0.94
N GLU A 103 -4.87 -14.83 -1.11
CA GLU A 103 -6.01 -14.77 -2.03
C GLU A 103 -5.62 -15.02 -3.50
N VAL A 104 -4.32 -15.01 -3.84
CA VAL A 104 -3.78 -15.44 -5.14
C VAL A 104 -4.30 -16.80 -5.58
N GLU A 105 -4.56 -17.73 -4.65
CA GLU A 105 -5.11 -19.06 -4.93
C GLU A 105 -6.49 -18.99 -5.62
N ASN A 106 -7.21 -17.88 -5.46
CA ASN A 106 -8.53 -17.66 -6.03
C ASN A 106 -8.50 -16.73 -7.25
N TYR A 107 -7.33 -16.25 -7.65
CA TYR A 107 -7.17 -15.24 -8.69
C TYR A 107 -6.61 -15.83 -9.98
N GLN A 108 -7.19 -15.43 -11.11
CA GLN A 108 -6.62 -15.67 -12.44
C GLN A 108 -6.46 -14.35 -13.18
N TYR A 109 -5.23 -14.05 -13.59
CA TYR A 109 -4.96 -12.87 -14.42
C TYR A 109 -5.53 -13.05 -15.84
N PRO A 110 -6.10 -12.01 -16.47
CA PRO A 110 -6.59 -10.74 -15.89
C PRO A 110 -8.03 -10.83 -15.37
N ASN A 111 -8.65 -12.02 -15.45
CA ASN A 111 -10.09 -12.24 -15.32
C ASN A 111 -10.65 -11.99 -13.92
N GLY A 112 -9.84 -12.13 -12.86
CA GLY A 112 -10.27 -11.93 -11.48
C GLY A 112 -10.54 -13.24 -10.74
N SER A 113 -11.56 -13.24 -9.88
CA SER A 113 -11.87 -14.38 -9.00
C SER A 113 -12.39 -15.56 -9.82
N THR A 114 -11.78 -16.73 -9.65
CA THR A 114 -12.15 -17.97 -10.38
C THR A 114 -13.27 -18.75 -9.72
N ASN A 115 -13.52 -18.50 -8.43
CA ASN A 115 -14.43 -19.29 -7.60
C ASN A 115 -15.38 -18.41 -6.75
N GLY A 116 -15.42 -17.11 -7.02
CA GLY A 116 -16.26 -16.15 -6.31
C GLY A 116 -15.74 -15.74 -4.93
N LYS A 117 -14.58 -16.26 -4.47
CA LYS A 117 -13.95 -15.83 -3.23
C LYS A 117 -13.28 -14.46 -3.39
N ALA A 118 -13.00 -13.82 -2.26
CA ALA A 118 -12.30 -12.54 -2.20
C ALA A 118 -10.89 -12.65 -2.81
N ILE A 119 -10.52 -11.60 -3.54
CA ILE A 119 -9.21 -11.41 -4.19
C ILE A 119 -8.69 -9.97 -4.01
N GLY A 120 -9.44 -9.13 -3.30
CA GLY A 120 -9.22 -7.69 -3.25
C GLY A 120 -7.97 -7.30 -2.49
N HIS A 121 -7.61 -8.04 -1.44
CA HIS A 121 -6.40 -7.78 -0.69
C HIS A 121 -5.18 -8.14 -1.54
N TYR A 122 -5.21 -9.29 -2.21
CA TYR A 122 -4.15 -9.72 -3.12
C TYR A 122 -3.97 -8.71 -4.26
N THR A 123 -5.05 -8.36 -4.97
CA THR A 123 -4.93 -7.42 -6.11
C THR A 123 -4.44 -6.05 -5.68
N GLN A 124 -4.70 -5.62 -4.43
CA GLN A 124 -4.16 -4.39 -3.88
C GLN A 124 -2.66 -4.49 -3.57
N VAL A 125 -2.17 -5.62 -3.01
CA VAL A 125 -0.74 -5.86 -2.76
C VAL A 125 0.08 -5.75 -4.05
N ILE A 126 -0.46 -6.27 -5.15
CA ILE A 126 0.21 -6.32 -6.46
C ILE A 126 -0.28 -5.24 -7.44
N TRP A 127 -0.90 -4.15 -6.95
CA TRP A 127 -1.40 -3.10 -7.83
C TRP A 127 -0.24 -2.20 -8.34
N CYS A 128 -0.03 -2.11 -9.66
CA CYS A 128 1.13 -1.47 -10.27
C CYS A 128 1.36 -0.04 -9.79
N SER A 129 0.30 0.75 -9.67
CA SER A 129 0.37 2.17 -9.29
C SER A 129 0.34 2.44 -7.79
N SER A 130 0.16 1.42 -6.96
CA SER A 130 0.12 1.53 -5.50
C SER A 130 1.52 1.51 -4.91
N ASN A 131 2.30 2.53 -5.24
CA ASN A 131 3.73 2.65 -4.90
C ASN A 131 3.99 3.39 -3.57
N ILE A 132 2.94 3.88 -2.91
CA ILE A 132 3.03 4.58 -1.64
C ILE A 132 2.24 3.81 -0.61
N THR A 133 2.88 3.50 0.50
CA THR A 133 2.24 3.00 1.71
C THR A 133 2.27 4.07 2.81
N LEU A 134 1.16 4.23 3.53
CA LEU A 134 1.08 5.03 4.75
C LEU A 134 0.91 4.12 5.97
N TRP A 135 1.54 4.53 7.06
CA TRP A 135 1.55 3.84 8.33
C TRP A 135 0.19 3.87 9.04
N SER A 136 -0.02 2.87 9.88
CA SER A 136 -1.16 2.70 10.77
C SER A 136 -0.68 2.30 12.16
N ALA A 137 -1.21 2.96 13.18
CA ALA A 137 -1.04 2.53 14.57
C ALA A 137 -1.90 1.29 14.84
N LEU A 138 -1.30 0.23 15.40
CA LEU A 138 -2.05 -0.90 15.97
C LEU A 138 -3.08 -0.37 16.97
N LYS A 139 -4.37 -0.54 16.66
CA LYS A 139 -5.42 -0.13 17.58
C LYS A 139 -5.91 -1.33 18.38
N GLN A 140 -5.39 -1.48 19.59
CA GLN A 140 -5.94 -2.44 20.56
C GLN A 140 -7.25 -1.88 21.14
N ILE A 141 -8.37 -2.54 20.84
CA ILE A 141 -9.64 -2.21 21.49
C ILE A 141 -9.74 -3.05 22.77
N LYS A 142 -9.59 -2.40 23.94
CA LYS A 142 -9.91 -3.04 25.22
C LYS A 142 -11.43 -3.25 25.28
N TRP A 143 -11.86 -4.38 25.85
CA TRP A 143 -13.21 -4.99 25.78
C TRP A 143 -13.43 -5.98 24.62
N GLY A 144 -12.55 -6.99 24.50
CA GLY A 144 -12.80 -8.17 23.66
C GLY A 144 -11.61 -8.81 22.92
N GLN A 145 -10.35 -8.40 23.21
CA GLN A 145 -9.12 -8.94 22.61
C GLN A 145 -9.18 -9.01 21.07
N LYS A 146 -9.38 -7.87 20.40
CA LYS A 146 -9.39 -7.79 18.93
C LYS A 146 -8.40 -6.71 18.50
N THR A 147 -7.43 -7.09 17.68
CA THR A 147 -6.49 -6.18 17.02
C THR A 147 -6.99 -5.89 15.61
N HIS A 148 -6.95 -4.62 15.23
CA HIS A 148 -7.26 -4.18 13.87
C HIS A 148 -6.02 -3.51 13.30
N ASP A 149 -5.57 -4.04 12.17
CA ASP A 149 -4.45 -3.51 11.42
C ASP A 149 -5.00 -2.98 10.11
N PHE A 150 -4.77 -1.70 9.84
CA PHE A 150 -5.12 -1.09 8.56
C PHE A 150 -3.85 -0.75 7.79
N HIS A 151 -3.89 -0.85 6.46
CA HIS A 151 -2.75 -0.52 5.63
C HIS A 151 -3.24 0.28 4.43
N LEU A 152 -2.77 1.52 4.31
CA LEU A 152 -3.23 2.46 3.29
C LEU A 152 -2.26 2.46 2.11
N PHE A 153 -2.83 2.33 0.91
CA PHE A 153 -2.13 2.39 -0.37
C PHE A 153 -2.72 3.51 -1.23
N ASN A 154 -2.02 3.98 -2.26
CA ASN A 154 -2.76 4.66 -3.34
C ASN A 154 -3.83 3.69 -3.88
N ARG A 155 -5.04 4.19 -4.15
CA ARG A 155 -6.21 3.38 -4.53
C ARG A 155 -5.88 2.50 -5.74
N GLY A 156 -6.05 1.19 -5.56
CA GLY A 156 -6.09 0.21 -6.63
C GLY A 156 -7.50 -0.32 -6.85
N ASN A 157 -7.59 -1.56 -7.35
CA ASN A 157 -8.82 -2.35 -7.47
C ASN A 157 -9.93 -1.65 -8.26
N PHE A 158 -9.57 -0.92 -9.31
CA PHE A 158 -10.56 -0.34 -10.23
C PHE A 158 -11.30 -1.47 -10.95
N ARG A 159 -12.65 -1.42 -10.94
CA ARG A 159 -13.49 -2.41 -11.62
C ARG A 159 -13.02 -2.57 -13.07
N THR A 160 -12.93 -3.83 -13.51
CA THR A 160 -12.53 -4.25 -14.86
C THR A 160 -11.14 -3.81 -15.31
N VAL A 161 -10.27 -3.39 -14.38
CA VAL A 161 -8.87 -3.05 -14.66
C VAL A 161 -7.98 -4.12 -14.04
N ALA A 162 -7.05 -4.65 -14.85
CA ALA A 162 -6.03 -5.57 -14.37
C ALA A 162 -5.07 -4.85 -13.40
N PRO A 163 -4.52 -5.53 -12.39
CA PRO A 163 -3.68 -4.90 -11.38
C PRO A 163 -2.37 -4.34 -11.93
N TYR A 164 -1.88 -4.88 -13.06
CA TYR A 164 -0.67 -4.44 -13.75
C TYR A 164 -0.75 -4.81 -15.24
N LYS A 165 0.19 -4.33 -16.05
CA LYS A 165 0.35 -4.73 -17.45
C LYS A 165 1.28 -5.92 -17.56
N ALA A 166 0.78 -7.06 -18.01
CA ALA A 166 1.60 -8.24 -18.28
C ALA A 166 2.67 -7.97 -19.36
N GLY A 167 3.88 -8.48 -19.14
CA GLY A 167 5.01 -8.37 -20.05
C GLY A 167 6.35 -8.60 -19.35
N PRO A 168 7.48 -8.52 -20.08
CA PRO A 168 8.80 -8.66 -19.47
C PRO A 168 9.00 -7.62 -18.34
N PRO A 169 9.62 -7.99 -17.22
CA PRO A 169 9.88 -7.06 -16.12
C PRO A 169 10.49 -5.75 -16.60
N CYS A 170 9.95 -4.63 -16.13
CA CYS A 170 10.37 -3.27 -16.47
C CYS A 170 10.29 -2.87 -17.95
N ALA A 171 9.58 -3.61 -18.82
CA ALA A 171 9.45 -3.24 -20.22
C ALA A 171 8.77 -1.86 -20.44
N SER A 172 7.99 -1.39 -19.47
CA SER A 172 7.38 -0.04 -19.49
C SER A 172 8.27 1.04 -18.84
N CYS A 173 9.42 0.69 -18.25
CA CYS A 173 10.32 1.60 -17.54
C CYS A 173 11.81 1.21 -17.72
N PRO A 174 12.32 1.09 -18.95
CA PRO A 174 13.64 0.49 -19.23
C PRO A 174 14.81 1.23 -18.56
N ASN A 175 14.70 2.55 -18.37
CA ASN A 175 15.74 3.38 -17.76
C ASN A 175 15.51 3.63 -16.26
N SER A 176 14.48 3.03 -15.69
CA SER A 176 14.00 3.32 -14.33
C SER A 176 13.55 2.02 -13.68
N CYS A 177 14.43 1.02 -13.72
CA CYS A 177 14.20 -0.33 -13.23
C CYS A 177 15.17 -0.68 -12.11
N GLU A 178 14.64 -1.15 -10.99
CA GLU A 178 15.38 -1.66 -9.86
C GLU A 178 14.83 -3.02 -9.47
N ASN A 179 15.62 -4.08 -9.66
CA ASN A 179 15.26 -5.45 -9.30
C ASN A 179 13.82 -5.82 -9.73
N LYS A 180 13.54 -5.72 -11.04
CA LYS A 180 12.22 -6.00 -11.69
C LYS A 180 11.08 -5.02 -11.36
N LEU A 181 11.33 -3.94 -10.62
CA LEU A 181 10.33 -2.92 -10.28
C LEU A 181 10.69 -1.56 -10.89
N CYS A 182 9.68 -0.81 -11.32
CA CYS A 182 9.82 0.55 -11.82
C CYS A 182 10.00 1.56 -10.67
N ASN A 183 10.85 2.58 -10.82
CA ASN A 183 11.06 3.63 -9.80
C ASN A 183 10.72 5.05 -10.28
N ASN A 184 9.97 5.17 -11.36
CA ASN A 184 9.58 6.43 -12.00
C ASN A 184 8.04 6.62 -12.03
N PRO A 185 7.37 6.82 -10.88
CA PRO A 185 5.94 7.10 -10.84
C PRO A 185 5.62 8.48 -11.45
N CYS A 186 4.52 8.58 -12.21
CA CYS A 186 4.03 9.86 -12.71
C CYS A 186 3.47 10.71 -11.54
N PRO A 187 3.90 11.97 -11.37
CA PRO A 187 3.43 12.83 -10.29
C PRO A 187 2.03 13.40 -10.53
N TYR A 188 1.51 13.30 -11.76
CA TYR A 188 0.19 13.78 -12.14
C TYR A 188 -0.83 12.63 -12.16
N ILE A 189 -2.10 12.97 -11.94
CA ILE A 189 -3.21 12.01 -11.98
C ILE A 189 -4.22 12.49 -13.00
N ASN A 190 -4.67 11.57 -13.84
CA ASN A 190 -5.78 11.81 -14.75
C ASN A 190 -7.10 11.88 -14.00
N ARG A 191 -7.97 12.83 -14.37
CA ARG A 191 -9.32 12.93 -13.81
C ARG A 191 -10.25 11.83 -14.32
N PHE A 192 -9.97 11.26 -15.49
CA PHE A 192 -10.82 10.28 -16.14
C PHE A 192 -10.03 9.07 -16.66
N ARG A 193 -10.64 7.88 -16.56
CA ARG A 193 -10.07 6.62 -17.07
C ARG A 193 -9.86 6.59 -18.58
N ASN A 194 -10.68 7.31 -19.35
CA ASN A 194 -10.59 7.34 -20.81
C ASN A 194 -9.58 8.38 -21.32
N CYS A 195 -8.76 8.97 -20.45
CA CYS A 195 -7.71 9.91 -20.83
C CYS A 195 -6.75 9.41 -21.93
N PRO A 196 -6.32 8.13 -21.95
CA PRO A 196 -5.54 7.59 -23.08
C PRO A 196 -6.26 7.74 -24.43
N ALA A 197 -7.57 7.50 -24.46
CA ALA A 197 -8.39 7.67 -25.67
C ALA A 197 -8.56 9.15 -26.03
N LEU A 198 -8.78 10.02 -25.05
CA LEU A 198 -8.91 11.47 -25.25
C LEU A 198 -7.63 12.09 -25.82
N LYS A 199 -6.46 11.73 -25.28
CA LYS A 199 -5.15 12.15 -25.82
C LYS A 199 -4.98 11.67 -27.26
N LYS A 200 -5.35 10.43 -27.57
CA LYS A 200 -5.24 9.89 -28.94
C LYS A 200 -6.15 10.63 -29.93
N GLN A 201 -7.35 11.02 -29.51
CA GLN A 201 -8.34 11.65 -30.39
C GLN A 201 -8.11 13.16 -30.60
N HIS A 202 -7.74 13.89 -29.54
CA HIS A 202 -7.69 15.35 -29.55
C HIS A 202 -6.30 15.94 -29.31
N GLY A 203 -5.34 15.11 -28.90
CA GLY A 203 -3.99 15.55 -28.54
C GLY A 203 -3.94 16.39 -27.26
N CYS A 204 -2.73 16.68 -26.82
CA CYS A 204 -2.47 17.51 -25.63
C CYS A 204 -2.51 19.02 -25.91
N SER A 205 -2.61 19.43 -27.18
CA SER A 205 -2.86 20.83 -27.57
C SER A 205 -4.29 21.27 -27.24
N ASN A 206 -5.21 20.33 -27.05
CA ASN A 206 -6.56 20.62 -26.58
C ASN A 206 -6.51 20.99 -25.09
N THR A 207 -7.00 22.19 -24.75
CA THR A 207 -6.94 22.74 -23.39
C THR A 207 -7.72 21.91 -22.36
N LEU A 208 -8.85 21.29 -22.75
CA LEU A 208 -9.62 20.42 -21.87
C LEU A 208 -8.90 19.10 -21.61
N VAL A 209 -8.30 18.49 -22.64
CA VAL A 209 -7.51 17.27 -22.48
C VAL A 209 -6.30 17.54 -21.60
N TYR A 210 -5.59 18.64 -21.83
CA TYR A 210 -4.44 19.00 -21.01
C TYR A 210 -4.81 19.23 -19.53
N ALA A 211 -5.99 19.82 -19.27
CA ALA A 211 -6.47 20.08 -17.91
C ALA A 211 -7.00 18.81 -17.21
N TRP A 212 -7.71 17.94 -17.91
CA TRP A 212 -8.34 16.75 -17.33
C TRP A 212 -7.45 15.51 -17.34
N CYS A 213 -6.47 15.46 -18.25
CA CYS A 213 -5.56 14.34 -18.45
C CYS A 213 -4.08 14.78 -18.30
N PRO A 214 -3.70 15.44 -17.20
CA PRO A 214 -2.35 15.97 -17.05
C PRO A 214 -1.29 14.86 -17.01
N ALA A 215 -1.62 13.66 -16.53
CA ALA A 215 -0.68 12.55 -16.52
C ALA A 215 -0.34 12.11 -17.96
N GLU A 216 -1.36 11.94 -18.81
CA GLU A 216 -1.17 11.63 -20.23
C GLU A 216 -0.36 12.69 -20.98
N CYS A 217 -0.49 13.96 -20.59
CA CYS A 217 0.12 15.06 -21.33
C CYS A 217 1.48 15.52 -20.81
N LYS A 218 1.81 15.23 -19.55
CA LYS A 218 3.05 15.70 -18.92
C LYS A 218 4.03 14.58 -18.60
N CYS A 219 3.56 13.35 -18.43
CA CYS A 219 4.42 12.19 -18.21
C CYS A 219 4.73 11.53 -19.56
N ASN A 220 6.01 11.30 -19.80
CA ASN A 220 6.51 10.74 -21.07
C ASN A 220 6.99 9.31 -20.90
N ASN A 221 7.72 9.04 -19.82
CA ASN A 221 8.36 7.76 -19.55
C ASN A 221 7.97 7.19 -18.18
N GLU A 222 7.25 7.96 -17.38
CA GLU A 222 6.80 7.60 -16.03
C GLU A 222 5.58 6.68 -16.06
N ILE A 223 5.44 5.83 -15.05
CA ILE A 223 4.28 4.97 -14.88
C ILE A 223 3.08 5.81 -14.44
N ILE A 224 2.05 5.86 -15.28
CA ILE A 224 0.81 6.59 -15.01
C ILE A 224 -0.12 5.71 -14.17
N ALA A 225 -0.52 6.22 -13.00
CA ALA A 225 -1.55 5.58 -12.19
C ALA A 225 -2.91 5.64 -12.88
N VAL A 226 -3.65 4.54 -12.84
CA VAL A 226 -5.06 4.54 -13.23
C VAL A 226 -5.84 5.29 -12.16
N GLY A 227 -6.60 6.31 -12.56
CA GLY A 227 -7.46 7.13 -11.70
C GLY A 227 -8.95 6.88 -11.94
#